data_AF-A0A1W9KRR4-F1
#
_entry.id   AF-A0A1W9KRR4-F1
#
_cell.length_a   1.000
_cell.length_b   1.000
_cell.length_c   1.000
_cell.angle_alpha   90.00
_cell.angle_beta   90.00
_cell.angle_gamma   90.00
#
_symmetry.space_group_name_H-M   'P 1'
#
loop_
_entity.id
_entity.type
_entity.pdbx_description
1 polymer ?
#
loop_
_entity_poly.entity_id
_entity_poly.type
_entity_poly.pdbx_seq_one_letter_code
_entity_poly.pdbx_strand_id
1 'polypeptide(L)' 'MADAFLVDIMLNACGETYDTPKTFAITVDMEGIPVRTVSLEGLLRTKQTVRDKDVSDRYILERALAIFKQGR' A
#
# COMPACT_ATOMS: atom_id res chain seq x y z
N MET A 1 27.60 14.61 -3.67
CA MET A 1 26.70 14.52 -2.51
C MET A 1 25.69 13.44 -2.84
N ALA A 2 25.64 12.35 -2.08
CA ALA A 2 24.56 11.39 -2.25
C ALA A 2 23.38 11.91 -1.45
N ASP A 3 22.25 12.20 -2.10
CA ASP A 3 20.98 12.33 -1.39
C ASP A 3 20.70 10.98 -0.72
N ALA A 4 20.67 10.97 0.60
CA ALA A 4 20.52 9.74 1.37
C ALA A 4 19.05 9.33 1.39
N PHE A 5 18.69 8.35 0.56
CA PHE A 5 17.39 7.69 0.63
C PHE A 5 17.42 6.61 1.72
N LEU A 6 16.50 6.71 2.69
CA LEU A 6 16.26 5.65 3.66
C LEU A 6 15.25 4.66 3.09
N VAL A 7 15.59 3.38 3.12
CA VAL A 7 14.72 2.30 2.65
C VAL A 7 14.46 1.34 3.79
N ASP A 8 13.21 1.27 4.22
CA ASP A 8 12.76 0.30 5.21
C ASP A 8 12.47 -1.04 4.53
N ILE A 9 13.13 -2.10 5.00
CA ILE A 9 12.85 -3.47 4.56
C ILE A 9 11.98 -4.13 5.63
N MET A 10 10.71 -4.39 5.29
CA MET A 10 9.74 -5.00 6.18
C MET A 10 9.40 -6.42 5.72
N LEU A 11 9.58 -7.41 6.59
CA LEU A 11 9.24 -8.81 6.34
C LEU A 11 7.80 -9.16 6.79
N ASN A 12 7.22 -8.29 7.63
CA ASN A 12 5.86 -8.36 8.10
C ASN A 12 5.27 -6.94 8.18
N ALA A 13 3.97 -6.83 7.98
CA ALA A 13 3.25 -5.57 8.15
C ALA A 13 1.90 -5.85 8.78
N CYS A 14 1.61 -5.20 9.92
CA CYS A 14 0.32 -5.29 10.61
C CYS A 14 -0.18 -6.73 10.88
N GLY A 15 0.71 -7.66 11.19
CA GLY A 15 0.37 -9.07 11.45
C GLY A 15 0.21 -9.94 10.19
N GLU A 16 0.30 -9.36 8.99
CA GLU A 16 0.39 -10.12 7.74
C GLU A 16 1.85 -10.52 7.45
N THR A 17 2.03 -11.78 7.03
CA THR A 17 3.31 -12.28 6.51
C THR A 17 3.47 -11.89 5.03
N TYR A 18 4.69 -11.88 4.52
CA TYR A 18 4.99 -11.56 3.10
C TYR A 18 4.09 -12.28 2.07
N ASP A 19 3.54 -13.44 2.40
CA ASP A 19 2.71 -14.22 1.48
C ASP A 19 1.28 -13.68 1.31
N THR A 20 0.68 -13.04 2.33
CA THR A 20 -0.70 -12.51 2.23
C THR A 20 -0.81 -11.31 1.26
N PRO A 21 0.11 -10.33 1.26
CA PRO A 21 0.11 -9.22 0.32
C PRO A 21 0.35 -9.64 -1.14
N LYS A 22 0.92 -10.82 -1.41
CA LYS A 22 1.18 -11.29 -2.79
C LYS A 22 -0.09 -11.40 -3.62
N THR A 23 -1.21 -11.79 -3.01
CA THR A 23 -2.52 -11.88 -3.68
C THR A 23 -3.00 -10.52 -4.18
N PHE A 24 -2.52 -9.44 -3.57
CA PHE A 24 -2.84 -8.06 -3.92
C PHE A 24 -1.72 -7.39 -4.73
N ALA A 25 -0.66 -8.12 -5.11
CA ALA A 25 0.45 -7.54 -5.84
C ALA A 25 0.02 -7.18 -7.27
N ILE A 26 0.30 -5.93 -7.66
CA ILE A 26 0.06 -5.39 -8.99
C ILE A 26 1.34 -4.75 -9.52
N THR A 27 1.44 -4.64 -10.83
CA THR A 27 2.47 -3.82 -11.48
C THR A 27 1.80 -2.56 -12.00
N VAL A 28 2.36 -1.41 -11.66
CA VAL A 28 1.93 -0.11 -12.17
C VAL A 28 3.06 0.51 -12.97
N ASP A 29 2.72 1.22 -14.03
CA ASP A 29 3.69 2.07 -14.73
C ASP A 29 3.87 3.36 -13.94
N MET A 30 5.10 3.64 -13.50
CA MET A 30 5.49 4.92 -12.93
C MET A 30 6.53 5.55 -13.85
N GLU A 31 6.11 6.49 -14.69
CA GLU A 31 6.99 7.22 -15.61
C GLU A 31 7.79 6.30 -16.55
N GLY A 32 7.12 5.25 -17.08
CA GLY A 32 7.76 4.25 -17.94
C GLY A 32 8.54 3.17 -17.18
N ILE A 33 8.58 3.23 -15.84
CA ILE A 33 9.22 2.21 -15.00
C ILE A 33 8.12 1.28 -14.44
N PRO A 34 8.17 -0.03 -14.73
CA PRO A 34 7.23 -0.97 -14.14
C PRO A 34 7.57 -1.19 -12.65
N VAL A 35 6.73 -0.67 -11.76
CA VAL A 35 6.89 -0.79 -10.31
C VAL A 35 5.92 -1.83 -9.76
N ARG A 36 6.47 -2.83 -9.07
CA ARG A 36 5.67 -3.83 -8.36
C ARG A 36 5.25 -3.27 -7.00
N THR A 37 3.94 -3.17 -6.80
CA THR A 37 3.32 -2.65 -5.57
C THR A 37 2.13 -3.50 -5.17
N VAL A 38 1.38 -3.08 -4.16
CA VAL A 38 0.12 -3.71 -3.73
C VAL A 38 -1.07 -2.86 -4.16
N SER A 39 -2.21 -3.50 -4.42
CA SER A 39 -3.47 -2.83 -4.73
C SER A 39 -3.95 -1.98 -3.55
N LEU A 40 -4.92 -1.09 -3.78
CA LEU A 40 -5.53 -0.28 -2.71
C LEU A 40 -6.10 -1.16 -1.58
N GLU A 41 -6.66 -2.33 -1.91
CA GLU A 41 -7.13 -3.30 -0.91
C GLU A 41 -5.98 -3.90 -0.11
N GLY A 42 -4.90 -4.32 -0.78
CA GLY A 42 -3.71 -4.84 -0.09
C GLY A 42 -3.05 -3.79 0.80
N LEU A 43 -2.95 -2.55 0.32
CA LEU A 43 -2.37 -1.44 1.07
C LEU A 43 -3.18 -1.14 2.34
N LEU A 44 -4.52 -1.14 2.26
CA LEU A 44 -5.40 -0.92 3.40
C LEU A 44 -5.17 -1.96 4.52
N ARG A 45 -4.89 -3.21 4.18
CA ARG A 45 -4.60 -4.28 5.16
C ARG A 45 -3.30 -4.03 5.93
N THR A 46 -2.31 -3.42 5.29
CA THR A 46 -1.04 -3.07 5.96
C THR A 46 -1.14 -1.84 6.87
N LYS A 47 -2.26 -1.10 6.81
CA LYS A 47 -2.49 0.19 7.49
C LYS A 47 -3.53 0.13 8.61
N GLN A 48 -3.75 -1.05 9.20
CA GLN A 48 -4.72 -1.24 10.28
C GLN A 48 -4.17 -0.91 11.68
N THR A 49 -2.98 -0.31 11.80
CA THR A 49 -2.41 0.03 13.10
C THR A 49 -3.07 1.27 13.73
N VAL A 50 -2.90 1.41 15.05
CA VAL A 50 -3.38 2.55 15.86
C VAL A 50 -2.48 3.78 15.80
N ARG A 51 -1.45 3.81 14.94
CA ARG A 51 -0.64 5.03 14.74
C ARG A 51 -1.51 6.11 14.11
N ASP A 52 -1.49 7.32 14.67
CA ASP A 52 -2.35 8.43 14.22
C ASP A 52 -2.28 8.70 12.71
N LYS A 53 -1.09 8.56 12.11
CA LYS A 53 -0.89 8.70 10.66
C LYS A 53 -1.62 7.62 9.84
N ASP A 54 -1.74 6.40 10.36
CA ASP A 54 -2.39 5.29 9.66
C ASP A 54 -3.93 5.44 9.65
N VAL A 55 -4.51 6.22 10.57
CA VAL A 55 -5.97 6.51 10.57
C VAL A 55 -6.35 7.38 9.37
N SER A 56 -5.56 8.41 9.08
CA SER A 56 -5.79 9.26 7.90
C SER A 56 -5.58 8.49 6.60
N ASP A 57 -4.51 7.69 6.51
CA ASP A 57 -4.25 6.83 5.35
C ASP A 57 -5.42 5.88 5.08
N ARG A 58 -5.91 5.21 6.13
CA ARG A 58 -7.06 4.29 6.04
C ARG A 58 -8.30 4.97 5.49
N TYR A 59 -8.65 6.14 6.01
CA TYR A 59 -9.83 6.87 5.55
C TYR A 59 -9.74 7.23 4.06
N ILE A 60 -8.57 7.68 3.60
CA ILE A 60 -8.33 8.01 2.19
C ILE A 60 -8.46 6.76 1.32
N LEU A 61 -7.88 5.64 1.75
CA LEU A 61 -7.93 4.36 1.02
C LEU A 61 -9.36 3.81 0.91
N GLU A 62 -10.14 3.89 1.99
CA GLU A 62 -11.55 3.49 1.98
C GLU A 62 -12.38 4.33 1.00
N ARG A 63 -12.16 5.65 0.99
CA ARG A 63 -12.81 6.56 0.03
C ARG A 63 -12.42 6.26 -1.41
N ALA A 64 -11.13 6.03 -1.67
CA ALA A 64 -10.65 5.67 -3.00
C ALA A 64 -11.28 4.36 -3.50
N LEU A 65 -11.33 3.34 -2.63
CA LEU A 65 -12.00 2.07 -2.94
C LEU A 65 -13.50 2.23 -3.20
N ALA A 66 -14.19 3.07 -2.45
CA ALA A 66 -15.62 3.34 -2.66
C ALA A 66 -15.87 3.98 -4.04
N ILE A 67 -15.06 4.96 -4.43
CA ILE A 67 -15.15 5.61 -5.75
C ILE A 67 -14.87 4.59 -6.86
N PHE A 68 -13.82 3.78 -6.70
CA PHE A 68 -13.44 2.78 -7.69
C PHE A 68 -14.50 1.69 -7.89
N LYS A 69 -15.26 1.35 -6.84
CA LYS A 69 -16.37 0.39 -6.90
C LYS A 69 -17.65 0.98 -7.52
N GLN A 70 -17.87 2.28 -7.41
CA GLN A 70 -19.05 2.97 -7.95
C GLN A 70 -18.91 3.33 -9.44
N GLY A 71 -17.69 3.50 -9.93
CA GLY A 71 -17.40 3.80 -11.34
C GLY A 71 -17.31 2.56 -12.25
N ARG A 72 -17.79 1.40 -11.79
CA ARG A 72 -17.74 0.12 -12.51
C ARG A 72 -19.13 -0.35 -12.91
#